data_AF-A0A3L7J8Y7-F1
#
_entry.id   AF-A0A3L7J8Y7-F1
#
_cell.length_a   1.000
_cell.length_b   1.000
_cell.length_c   1.000
_cell.angle_alpha   90.00
_cell.angle_beta   90.00
_cell.angle_gamma   90.00
#
_symmetry.space_group_name_H-M   'P 1'
#
loop_
_entity.id
_entity.type
_entity.pdbx_description
1 polymer ?
#
loop_
_entity_poly.entity_id
_entity_poly.type
_entity_poly.pdbx_seq_one_letter_code
_entity_poly.pdbx_strand_id
1 'polypeptide(L)'
;MKKPTIKISDADPNQSFGGEYARFNDQPAAETKSAAGKLETNPAPAPARPSARRQKARVQEPPRSAATAVETGDKMAVRRVTLIGYPTNDQLNELEVLADQGLPLADMIRLAGRNALSSFAPKPAFSDYSDDDRARYVDAYRTSKEVPVEVLEELHRQGDPLDFKSDGAMLRGQFEPHFRQKLDDLIEDQKKKLANKT
;
A
#
# COMPACT_ATOMS: atom_id res chain seq x y z
N MET A 1 45.86 5.17 -34.82
CA MET A 1 44.41 4.94 -34.61
C MET A 1 43.72 6.29 -34.53
N LYS A 2 42.86 6.63 -35.49
CA LYS A 2 42.24 7.95 -35.66
C LYS A 2 40.86 7.98 -34.97
N LYS A 3 40.61 8.97 -34.12
CA LYS A 3 39.31 9.21 -33.45
C LYS A 3 38.34 9.87 -34.44
N PRO A 4 37.08 9.42 -34.57
CA PRO A 4 36.09 10.12 -35.38
C PRO A 4 35.56 11.35 -34.64
N THR A 5 35.64 12.50 -35.31
CA THR A 5 35.06 13.79 -34.93
C THR A 5 33.61 13.83 -35.40
N ILE A 6 32.66 13.97 -34.46
CA ILE A 6 31.24 14.19 -34.77
C ILE A 6 31.07 15.68 -35.07
N LYS A 7 30.63 16.00 -36.29
CA LYS A 7 30.23 17.36 -36.68
C LYS A 7 28.78 17.59 -36.24
N ILE A 8 28.55 18.59 -35.42
CA ILE A 8 27.22 19.10 -35.08
C ILE A 8 26.90 20.17 -36.13
N SER A 9 25.94 19.90 -37.01
CA SER A 9 25.41 20.86 -37.97
C SER A 9 24.14 21.52 -37.41
N ASP A 10 24.23 22.84 -37.23
CA ASP A 10 23.20 23.87 -37.34
C ASP A 10 21.77 23.53 -36.85
N ALA A 11 21.48 23.99 -35.64
CA ALA A 11 20.12 24.12 -35.11
C ALA A 11 19.48 25.44 -35.61
N ASP A 12 18.36 25.30 -36.29
CA ASP A 12 17.49 26.39 -36.77
C ASP A 12 16.72 27.03 -35.59
N PRO A 13 16.80 28.35 -35.35
CA PRO A 13 16.35 28.97 -34.10
C PRO A 13 14.85 29.33 -34.04
N ASN A 14 13.97 28.67 -34.81
CA ASN A 14 12.57 29.09 -34.90
C ASN A 14 11.55 27.95 -34.70
N GLN A 15 11.68 27.17 -33.61
CA GLN A 15 10.59 26.31 -33.13
C GLN A 15 10.02 26.83 -31.81
N SER A 16 8.94 27.58 -31.98
CA SER A 16 7.96 27.95 -30.96
C SER A 16 7.32 26.70 -30.33
N PHE A 17 7.56 26.45 -29.05
CA PHE A 17 6.78 25.49 -28.25
C PHE A 17 5.47 26.15 -27.80
N GLY A 18 4.46 26.10 -28.65
CA GLY A 18 3.06 26.34 -28.29
C GLY A 18 2.37 24.99 -28.08
N GLY A 19 1.76 24.79 -26.92
CA GLY A 19 1.15 23.52 -26.54
C GLY A 19 -0.18 23.24 -27.22
N GLU A 20 -0.53 21.95 -27.30
CA GLU A 20 -1.93 21.53 -27.41
C GLU A 20 -2.07 20.06 -26.96
N TYR A 21 -2.66 19.87 -25.78
CA TYR A 21 -3.27 18.60 -25.41
C TYR A 21 -4.68 18.59 -26.01
N ALA A 22 -5.01 17.66 -26.92
CA ALA A 22 -6.28 16.94 -26.90
C ALA A 22 -6.43 15.89 -28.04
N ARG A 23 -7.04 14.76 -27.65
CA ARG A 23 -7.91 13.83 -28.40
C ARG A 23 -7.27 12.69 -29.23
N PHE A 24 -7.12 11.54 -28.58
CA PHE A 24 -7.29 10.22 -29.22
C PHE A 24 -8.59 9.59 -28.73
N ASN A 25 -9.61 9.51 -29.59
CA ASN A 25 -10.22 8.24 -30.02
C ASN A 25 -11.47 8.52 -30.87
N ASP A 26 -11.35 8.23 -32.15
CA ASP A 26 -12.46 8.12 -33.11
C ASP A 26 -12.17 6.89 -33.97
N GLN A 27 -12.91 5.78 -33.78
CA GLN A 27 -13.36 4.81 -34.79
C GLN A 27 -13.95 3.50 -34.19
N PRO A 28 -14.81 2.74 -34.92
CA PRO A 28 -16.25 3.00 -35.00
C PRO A 28 -17.12 1.76 -34.65
N ALA A 29 -18.44 2.00 -34.63
CA ALA A 29 -19.50 1.03 -34.38
C ALA A 29 -19.66 -0.03 -35.49
N ALA A 30 -19.93 -1.27 -35.07
CA ALA A 30 -20.43 -2.34 -35.93
C ALA A 30 -21.86 -2.72 -35.50
N GLU A 31 -22.70 -2.89 -36.53
CA GLU A 31 -24.15 -3.08 -36.53
C GLU A 31 -24.61 -4.43 -35.92
N THR A 32 -25.78 -4.43 -35.27
CA THR A 32 -26.70 -5.58 -35.36
C THR A 32 -28.16 -5.12 -35.44
N LYS A 33 -28.86 -5.72 -36.39
CA LYS A 33 -30.16 -5.35 -36.95
C LYS A 33 -31.35 -5.67 -36.04
N SER A 34 -32.38 -4.84 -36.21
CA SER A 34 -33.73 -4.94 -35.64
C SER A 34 -34.59 -5.94 -36.43
N ALA A 35 -35.42 -6.73 -35.74
CA ALA A 35 -36.56 -7.45 -36.33
C ALA A 35 -37.72 -7.52 -35.32
N ALA A 36 -38.88 -7.04 -35.77
CA ALA A 36 -40.13 -6.95 -35.02
C ALA A 36 -40.91 -8.28 -34.97
N GLY A 37 -41.67 -8.51 -33.90
CA GLY A 37 -42.65 -9.58 -33.77
C GLY A 37 -43.79 -9.17 -32.82
N LYS A 38 -45.03 -9.39 -33.27
CA LYS A 38 -46.31 -8.85 -32.78
C LYS A 38 -46.94 -9.69 -31.64
N LEU A 39 -47.57 -8.97 -30.70
CA LEU A 39 -48.83 -9.22 -29.97
C LEU A 39 -49.40 -10.66 -29.87
N GLU A 40 -49.61 -11.14 -28.64
CA GLU A 40 -50.82 -11.86 -28.26
C GLU A 40 -51.20 -11.60 -26.78
N THR A 41 -52.51 -11.63 -26.55
CA THR A 41 -53.28 -10.94 -25.50
C THR A 41 -53.57 -11.80 -24.28
N ASN A 42 -53.60 -11.21 -23.07
CA ASN A 42 -54.37 -11.76 -21.94
C ASN A 42 -55.11 -10.63 -21.21
N PRO A 43 -56.40 -10.79 -20.83
CA PRO A 43 -57.27 -9.69 -20.44
C PRO A 43 -57.16 -9.33 -18.94
N ALA A 44 -57.35 -8.04 -18.65
CA ALA A 44 -57.72 -7.49 -17.34
C ALA A 44 -59.27 -7.28 -17.31
N PRO A 45 -59.98 -6.90 -16.18
CA PRO A 45 -59.45 -6.20 -15.00
C PRO A 45 -60.14 -6.38 -13.59
N ALA A 46 -59.44 -5.80 -12.58
CA ALA A 46 -59.92 -5.02 -11.41
C ALA A 46 -60.46 -5.71 -10.12
N PRO A 47 -60.45 -5.05 -8.92
CA PRO A 47 -59.82 -3.77 -8.52
C PRO A 47 -59.01 -3.75 -7.19
N ALA A 48 -58.10 -2.77 -7.14
CA ALA A 48 -57.68 -1.88 -6.05
C ALA A 48 -57.67 -2.34 -4.57
N ARG A 49 -56.48 -2.29 -3.94
CA ARG A 49 -56.32 -1.83 -2.54
C ARG A 49 -55.07 -0.95 -2.39
N PRO A 50 -55.10 0.06 -1.50
CA PRO A 50 -54.31 1.27 -1.63
C PRO A 50 -52.88 1.16 -1.10
N SER A 51 -52.06 2.01 -1.71
CA SER A 51 -50.64 2.28 -1.50
C SER A 51 -50.26 2.65 -0.06
N ALA A 52 -49.35 1.89 0.54
CA ALA A 52 -48.47 2.36 1.61
C ALA A 52 -47.04 2.50 1.06
N ARG A 53 -46.76 3.69 0.51
CA ARG A 53 -45.42 4.09 0.04
C ARG A 53 -44.51 4.27 1.26
N ARG A 54 -43.79 3.22 1.65
CA ARG A 54 -42.66 3.33 2.59
C ARG A 54 -41.58 4.19 1.94
N GLN A 55 -41.49 5.45 2.36
CA GLN A 55 -40.37 6.32 2.04
C GLN A 55 -39.11 5.70 2.65
N LYS A 56 -38.19 5.21 1.81
CA LYS A 56 -36.83 4.90 2.25
C LYS A 56 -36.18 6.23 2.63
N ALA A 57 -35.87 6.36 3.91
CA ALA A 57 -35.08 7.44 4.45
C ALA A 57 -33.77 7.54 3.66
N ARG A 58 -33.48 8.75 3.19
CA ARG A 58 -32.20 9.18 2.64
C ARG A 58 -31.13 8.88 3.70
N VAL A 59 -30.30 7.86 3.44
CA VAL A 59 -29.08 7.63 4.22
C VAL A 59 -28.22 8.86 4.01
N GLN A 60 -28.10 9.66 5.07
CA GLN A 60 -27.13 10.74 5.13
C GLN A 60 -25.74 10.08 5.09
N GLU A 61 -24.89 10.54 4.18
CA GLU A 61 -23.46 10.23 4.20
C GLU A 61 -22.91 10.59 5.59
N PRO A 62 -22.09 9.72 6.21
CA PRO A 62 -21.49 10.07 7.49
C PRO A 62 -20.61 11.31 7.28
N PRO A 63 -20.72 12.34 8.14
CA PRO A 63 -19.79 13.45 8.07
C PRO A 63 -18.37 12.90 8.25
N ARG A 64 -17.48 13.30 7.35
CA ARG A 64 -16.03 13.17 7.48
C ARG A 64 -15.68 13.52 8.93
N SER A 65 -15.33 12.51 9.73
CA SER A 65 -14.97 12.72 11.13
C SER A 65 -13.74 13.61 11.17
N ALA A 66 -13.97 14.91 11.38
CA ALA A 66 -12.96 15.83 11.82
C ALA A 66 -12.42 15.25 13.14
N ALA A 67 -11.10 15.01 13.17
CA ALA A 67 -10.38 14.55 14.34
C ALA A 67 -10.77 15.44 15.53
N THR A 68 -11.54 14.88 16.45
CA THR A 68 -11.89 15.54 17.71
C THR A 68 -10.71 15.31 18.65
N ALA A 69 -9.71 16.18 18.55
CA ALA A 69 -8.68 16.29 19.57
C ALA A 69 -9.21 17.20 20.68
N VAL A 70 -9.89 16.62 21.67
CA VAL A 70 -10.05 17.24 22.99
C VAL A 70 -10.10 16.14 24.04
N GLU A 71 -9.01 15.94 24.77
CA GLU A 71 -9.04 15.61 26.19
C GLU A 71 -7.74 16.10 26.83
N THR A 72 -7.87 17.17 27.62
CA THR A 72 -6.82 17.70 28.50
C THR A 72 -6.61 16.70 29.64
N GLY A 73 -5.58 15.90 29.48
CA GLY A 73 -4.90 15.14 30.51
C GLY A 73 -3.48 14.94 30.02
N ASP A 74 -2.51 14.82 30.91
CA ASP A 74 -1.07 14.66 30.65
C ASP A 74 -0.74 13.32 29.95
N LYS A 75 -1.42 13.06 28.83
CA LYS A 75 -1.26 11.92 27.94
C LYS A 75 -0.59 12.45 26.70
N MET A 76 0.64 11.99 26.43
CA MET A 76 1.32 12.31 25.18
C MET A 76 0.38 11.98 24.02
N ALA A 77 0.16 12.95 23.12
CA ALA A 77 -0.67 12.72 21.95
C ALA A 77 -0.05 11.60 21.11
N VAL A 78 -0.87 10.63 20.66
CA VAL A 78 -0.44 9.50 19.84
C VAL A 78 -1.20 9.45 18.52
N ARG A 79 -0.52 9.01 17.46
CA ARG A 79 -1.10 8.71 16.14
C ARG A 79 -0.98 7.22 15.83
N ARG A 80 -2.02 6.64 15.23
CA ARG A 80 -1.99 5.26 14.73
C ARG A 80 -1.31 5.24 13.35
N VAL A 81 -0.17 4.58 13.26
CA VAL A 81 0.67 4.52 12.06
C VAL A 81 0.72 3.09 11.51
N THR A 82 0.61 2.95 10.19
CA THR A 82 0.82 1.66 9.51
C THR A 82 2.31 1.39 9.34
N LEU A 83 2.76 0.22 9.80
CA LEU A 83 4.11 -0.28 9.65
C LEU A 83 4.13 -1.40 8.62
N ILE A 84 5.14 -1.39 7.75
CA ILE A 84 5.32 -2.39 6.70
C ILE A 84 6.76 -2.90 6.78
N GLY A 85 6.92 -4.21 6.90
CA GLY A 85 8.22 -4.88 6.88
C GLY A 85 8.33 -5.73 5.62
N TYR A 86 9.36 -5.47 4.82
CA TYR A 86 9.65 -6.24 3.60
C TYR A 86 10.79 -7.21 3.88
N PRO A 87 10.57 -8.52 3.71
CA PRO A 87 11.66 -9.47 3.61
C PRO A 87 12.59 -9.10 2.46
N THR A 88 13.85 -9.54 2.52
CA THR A 88 14.71 -9.57 1.34
C THR A 88 14.35 -10.76 0.45
N ASN A 89 14.78 -10.74 -0.82
CA ASN A 89 14.54 -11.90 -1.70
C ASN A 89 15.32 -13.12 -1.20
N ASP A 90 16.51 -12.93 -0.64
CA ASP A 90 17.29 -13.99 -0.02
C ASP A 90 16.57 -14.62 1.18
N GLN A 91 16.00 -13.79 2.06
CA GLN A 91 15.18 -14.28 3.18
C GLN A 91 13.97 -15.07 2.68
N LEU A 92 13.30 -14.63 1.61
CA LEU A 92 12.19 -15.38 1.02
C LEU A 92 12.64 -16.75 0.53
N ASN A 93 13.76 -16.82 -0.20
CA ASN A 93 14.30 -18.10 -0.68
C ASN A 93 14.59 -19.07 0.49
N GLU A 94 15.15 -18.57 1.59
CA GLU A 94 15.40 -19.40 2.77
C GLU A 94 14.11 -19.87 3.45
N LEU A 95 13.08 -19.02 3.48
CA LEU A 95 11.76 -19.39 4.01
C LEU A 95 11.04 -20.39 3.11
N GLU A 96 11.24 -20.34 1.79
CA GLU A 96 10.69 -21.34 0.86
C GLU A 96 11.28 -22.73 1.11
N VAL A 97 12.60 -22.84 1.37
CA VAL A 97 13.22 -24.12 1.76
C VAL A 97 12.63 -24.66 3.06
N LEU A 98 12.38 -23.79 4.05
CA LEU A 98 11.71 -24.18 5.29
C LEU A 98 10.24 -24.56 5.07
N ALA A 99 9.57 -23.96 4.07
CA ALA A 99 8.21 -24.29 3.71
C ALA A 99 8.08 -25.70 3.11
N ASP A 100 9.05 -26.14 2.32
CA ASP A 100 9.12 -27.52 1.84
C ASP A 100 9.25 -28.55 2.98
N GLN A 101 9.74 -28.11 4.14
CA GLN A 101 9.85 -28.92 5.36
C GLN A 101 8.60 -28.83 6.26
N GLY A 102 7.54 -28.16 5.79
CA GLY A 102 6.25 -28.07 6.47
C GLY A 102 6.05 -26.82 7.35
N LEU A 103 6.91 -25.80 7.24
CA LEU A 103 6.76 -24.52 7.94
C LEU A 103 6.22 -23.45 6.99
N PRO A 104 4.92 -23.08 7.04
CA PRO A 104 4.35 -22.15 6.07
C PRO A 104 5.05 -20.78 6.06
N LEU A 105 5.51 -20.35 4.88
CA LEU A 105 6.21 -19.07 4.67
C LEU A 105 5.45 -17.88 5.29
N ALA A 106 4.14 -17.79 5.03
CA ALA A 106 3.31 -16.70 5.54
C ALA A 106 3.27 -16.65 7.08
N ASP A 107 3.30 -17.79 7.75
CA ASP A 107 3.25 -17.85 9.20
C ASP A 107 4.59 -17.49 9.83
N MET A 108 5.71 -17.84 9.18
CA MET A 108 7.03 -17.39 9.59
C MET A 108 7.18 -15.87 9.47
N ILE A 109 6.75 -15.29 8.35
CA ILE A 109 6.74 -13.82 8.17
C ILE A 109 5.87 -13.14 9.23
N ARG A 110 4.66 -13.67 9.50
CA ARG A 110 3.78 -13.13 10.55
C ARG A 110 4.39 -13.26 11.93
N LEU A 111 5.04 -14.37 12.25
CA LEU A 111 5.68 -14.60 13.54
C LEU A 111 6.84 -13.62 13.76
N ALA A 112 7.72 -13.48 12.78
CA ALA A 112 8.80 -12.50 12.80
C ALA A 112 8.25 -11.07 12.92
N GLY A 113 7.19 -10.74 12.16
CA GLY A 113 6.52 -9.45 12.22
C GLY A 113 5.94 -9.12 13.60
N ARG A 114 5.32 -10.09 14.26
CA ARG A 114 4.81 -9.94 15.63
C ARG A 114 5.94 -9.73 16.64
N ASN A 115 7.04 -10.48 16.51
CA ASN A 115 8.22 -10.35 17.37
C ASN A 115 8.94 -9.02 17.17
N ALA A 116 8.98 -8.53 15.92
CA ALA A 116 9.49 -7.21 15.60
C ALA A 116 8.60 -6.14 16.24
N LEU A 117 7.28 -6.20 16.06
CA LEU A 117 6.35 -5.22 16.61
C LEU A 117 6.38 -5.13 18.14
N SER A 118 6.52 -6.27 18.83
CA SER A 118 6.56 -6.31 20.30
C SER A 118 7.81 -5.65 20.88
N SER A 119 8.94 -5.75 20.18
CA SER A 119 10.23 -5.17 20.59
C SER A 119 10.54 -3.82 19.93
N PHE A 120 9.71 -3.38 18.96
CA PHE A 120 9.92 -2.14 18.24
C PHE A 120 9.56 -0.92 19.09
N ALA A 121 10.55 -0.06 19.34
CA ALA A 121 10.39 1.23 19.99
C ALA A 121 10.80 2.35 19.01
N PRO A 122 9.84 3.12 18.45
CA PRO A 122 10.12 4.25 17.56
C PRO A 122 11.03 5.27 18.24
N LYS A 123 12.07 5.72 17.53
CA LYS A 123 13.00 6.75 18.00
C LYS A 123 12.79 8.06 17.21
N PRO A 124 13.00 9.23 17.84
CA PRO A 124 12.96 10.53 17.17
C PRO A 124 14.26 10.82 16.38
N ALA A 125 14.74 9.81 15.64
CA ALA A 125 15.96 9.90 14.85
C ALA A 125 15.66 9.29 13.48
N PHE A 126 15.66 10.12 12.45
CA PHE A 126 15.39 9.68 11.09
C PHE A 126 16.48 8.72 10.63
N SER A 127 16.06 7.65 9.99
CA SER A 127 16.94 6.67 9.36
C SER A 127 16.41 6.46 7.96
N ASP A 128 17.28 6.64 6.97
CA ASP A 128 16.90 6.36 5.59
C ASP A 128 16.70 4.86 5.38
N TYR A 129 15.97 4.49 4.34
CA TYR A 129 15.78 3.10 3.98
C TYR A 129 16.46 2.80 2.63
N SER A 130 17.16 1.67 2.55
CA SER A 130 17.61 1.12 1.26
C SER A 130 16.48 0.28 0.65
N ASP A 131 16.31 0.39 -0.66
CA ASP A 131 15.32 -0.35 -1.45
C ASP A 131 15.92 -1.60 -2.13
N ASP A 132 17.21 -1.86 -1.95
CA ASP A 132 18.03 -2.60 -2.93
C ASP A 132 17.74 -4.09 -3.07
N ASP A 133 16.89 -4.69 -2.22
CA ASP A 133 16.50 -6.10 -2.36
C ASP A 133 15.13 -6.42 -1.73
N ARG A 134 14.14 -5.52 -1.86
CA ARG A 134 12.82 -5.80 -1.27
C ARG A 134 12.07 -6.89 -2.03
N ALA A 135 11.50 -7.82 -1.28
CA ALA A 135 10.45 -8.69 -1.75
C ALA A 135 9.23 -7.91 -2.28
N ARG A 136 8.39 -8.60 -3.06
CA ARG A 136 7.14 -8.04 -3.57
C ARG A 136 6.21 -7.64 -2.42
N TYR A 137 5.37 -6.63 -2.66
CA TYR A 137 4.44 -6.12 -1.66
C TYR A 137 3.44 -7.16 -1.11
N VAL A 138 3.14 -8.20 -1.88
CA VAL A 138 2.25 -9.31 -1.44
C VAL A 138 2.86 -10.10 -0.28
N ASP A 139 4.19 -10.16 -0.21
CA ASP A 139 4.95 -10.91 0.80
C ASP A 139 5.31 -10.05 2.02
N ALA A 140 4.91 -8.77 2.02
CA ALA A 140 5.21 -7.84 3.10
C ALA A 140 4.34 -8.08 4.35
N TYR A 141 4.97 -8.01 5.52
CA TYR A 141 4.25 -7.94 6.79
C TYR A 141 3.65 -6.55 7.00
N ARG A 142 2.38 -6.47 7.40
CA ARG A 142 1.67 -5.20 7.61
C ARG A 142 1.00 -5.19 8.97
N THR A 143 1.14 -4.09 9.70
CA THR A 143 0.53 -3.89 11.01
C THR A 143 0.32 -2.41 11.30
N SER A 144 -0.26 -2.07 12.45
CA SER A 144 -0.33 -0.69 12.93
C SER A 144 0.19 -0.59 14.36
N LYS A 145 0.78 0.56 14.71
CA LYS A 145 1.22 0.89 16.07
C LYS A 145 0.82 2.32 16.42
N GLU A 146 0.51 2.57 17.68
CA GLU A 146 0.40 3.93 18.21
C GLU A 146 1.78 4.50 18.48
N VAL A 147 2.04 5.70 17.97
CA VAL A 147 3.34 6.37 18.06
C VAL A 147 3.14 7.78 18.58
N PRO A 148 3.96 8.25 19.54
CA PRO A 148 3.90 9.63 20.02
C PRO A 148 4.04 10.64 18.89
N VAL A 149 3.22 11.69 18.90
CA VAL A 149 3.22 12.75 17.89
C VAL A 149 4.59 13.43 17.83
N GLU A 150 5.21 13.70 18.98
CA GLU A 150 6.54 14.33 19.07
C GLU A 150 7.62 13.53 18.32
N VAL A 151 7.56 12.20 18.40
CA VAL A 151 8.50 11.33 17.65
C VAL A 151 8.27 11.48 16.16
N LEU A 152 7.01 11.51 15.72
CA LEU A 152 6.68 11.62 14.30
C LEU A 152 7.05 12.99 13.73
N GLU A 153 6.76 14.07 14.45
CA GLU A 153 7.12 15.44 14.05
C GLU A 153 8.64 15.59 13.93
N GLU A 154 9.40 15.01 14.85
CA GLU A 154 10.85 15.04 14.79
C GLU A 154 11.40 14.27 13.58
N LEU A 155 10.79 13.13 13.24
CA LEU A 155 11.16 12.37 12.05
C LEU A 155 10.91 13.16 10.76
N HIS A 156 9.75 13.79 10.63
CA HIS A 156 9.42 14.67 9.50
C HIS A 156 10.37 15.86 9.42
N ARG A 157 10.63 16.54 10.53
CA ARG A 157 11.61 17.65 10.58
C ARG A 157 13.00 17.27 10.05
N GLN A 158 13.45 16.04 10.30
CA GLN A 158 14.77 15.56 9.86
C GLN A 158 14.79 15.03 8.42
N GLY A 159 13.81 14.22 8.02
CA GLY A 159 13.86 13.45 6.77
C GLY A 159 12.84 13.85 5.70
N ASP A 160 11.86 14.68 6.05
CA ASP A 160 10.83 15.18 5.15
C ASP A 160 10.17 16.49 5.64
N PRO A 161 10.89 17.63 5.63
CA PRO A 161 10.38 18.89 6.18
C PRO A 161 9.15 19.46 5.45
N LEU A 162 8.77 18.87 4.32
CA LEU A 162 7.64 19.29 3.48
C LEU A 162 6.44 18.35 3.61
N ASP A 163 6.49 17.35 4.50
CA ASP A 163 5.41 16.40 4.81
C ASP A 163 4.82 15.68 3.57
N PHE A 164 5.67 15.29 2.60
CA PHE A 164 5.23 14.51 1.43
C PHE A 164 5.06 13.01 1.72
N LYS A 165 5.85 12.48 2.63
CA LYS A 165 5.89 11.09 3.05
C LYS A 165 4.85 10.88 4.16
N SER A 166 4.32 9.67 4.24
CA SER A 166 3.45 9.30 5.36
C SER A 166 4.26 9.01 6.62
N ASP A 167 3.63 9.10 7.80
CA ASP A 167 4.23 8.67 9.08
C ASP A 167 4.84 7.25 9.00
N GLY A 168 4.17 6.34 8.28
CA GLY A 168 4.65 4.97 8.09
C GLY A 168 5.89 4.88 7.21
N ALA A 169 6.04 5.78 6.24
CA ALA A 169 7.26 5.89 5.45
C ALA A 169 8.41 6.45 6.27
N MET A 170 8.15 7.39 7.19
CA MET A 170 9.17 7.94 8.10
C MET A 170 9.70 6.91 9.10
N LEU A 171 8.86 5.98 9.54
CA LEU A 171 9.26 4.89 10.44
C LEU A 171 9.88 3.68 9.72
N ARG A 172 9.80 3.62 8.39
CA ARG A 172 10.23 2.45 7.62
C ARG A 172 11.72 2.14 7.83
N GLY A 173 12.58 3.15 7.79
CA GLY A 173 14.02 2.97 7.96
C GLY A 173 14.42 2.46 9.35
N GLN A 174 13.53 2.56 10.34
CA GLN A 174 13.75 1.95 11.67
C GLN A 174 13.09 0.57 11.78
N PHE A 175 11.86 0.43 11.29
CA PHE A 175 11.07 -0.79 11.48
C PHE A 175 11.52 -1.94 10.58
N GLU A 176 11.82 -1.65 9.30
CA GLU A 176 12.12 -2.69 8.32
C GLU A 176 13.43 -3.44 8.63
N PRO A 177 14.56 -2.77 8.98
CA PRO A 177 15.76 -3.49 9.42
C PRO A 177 15.53 -4.34 10.67
N HIS A 178 14.75 -3.82 11.62
CA HIS A 178 14.41 -4.55 12.84
C HIS A 178 13.55 -5.79 12.55
N PHE A 179 12.60 -5.67 11.61
CA PHE A 179 11.82 -6.79 11.12
C PHE A 179 12.70 -7.85 10.45
N ARG A 180 13.62 -7.44 9.57
CA ARG A 180 14.55 -8.34 8.87
C ARG A 180 15.42 -9.10 9.86
N GLN A 181 15.98 -8.43 10.86
CA GLN A 181 16.74 -9.10 11.90
C GLN A 181 15.91 -10.17 12.63
N LYS A 182 14.64 -9.89 12.95
CA LYS A 182 13.75 -10.87 13.58
C LYS A 182 13.37 -12.03 12.67
N LEU A 183 13.42 -11.83 11.37
CA LEU A 183 13.21 -12.87 10.39
C LEU A 183 14.46 -13.78 10.30
N ASP A 184 15.66 -13.20 10.25
CA ASP A 184 16.92 -13.93 10.27
C ASP A 184 17.08 -14.77 11.55
N ASP A 185 16.86 -14.15 12.72
CA ASP A 185 16.87 -14.84 14.02
C ASP A 185 15.96 -16.09 13.99
N LEU A 186 14.76 -15.95 13.41
CA LEU A 186 13.77 -17.02 13.32
C LEU A 186 14.21 -18.11 12.34
N ILE A 187 14.71 -17.74 11.16
CA ILE A 187 15.18 -18.70 10.15
C ILE A 187 16.33 -19.54 10.71
N GLU A 188 17.31 -18.90 11.35
CA GLU A 188 18.41 -19.61 12.01
C GLU A 188 17.93 -20.58 13.07
N ASP A 189 17.00 -20.16 13.93
CA ASP A 189 16.44 -20.99 14.98
C ASP A 189 15.74 -22.23 14.43
N GLN A 190 15.00 -22.11 13.31
CA GLN A 190 14.36 -23.25 12.67
C GLN A 190 15.38 -24.18 12.03
N LYS A 191 16.38 -23.64 11.32
CA LYS A 191 17.48 -24.42 10.75
C LYS A 191 18.21 -25.25 11.82
N LYS A 192 18.52 -24.64 12.97
CA LYS A 192 19.15 -25.35 14.12
C LYS A 192 18.26 -26.47 14.67
N LYS A 193 16.96 -26.22 14.83
CA LYS A 193 16.00 -27.23 15.32
C LYS A 193 15.87 -28.43 14.38
N LEU A 194 15.91 -28.20 13.07
CA LEU A 194 15.84 -29.24 12.06
C LEU A 194 17.14 -30.06 11.98
N ALA A 195 18.29 -29.40 12.10
CA ALA A 195 19.59 -30.07 12.16
C ALA A 195 19.70 -31.00 13.37
N ASN A 196 19.18 -30.59 14.54
CA ASN A 196 19.19 -31.41 15.76
C ASN A 196 18.17 -32.55 15.78
N LYS A 197 17.23 -32.57 14.82
CA LYS A 197 16.19 -33.60 14.70
C LYS A 197 16.61 -34.77 13.79
N THR A 198 17.66 -34.57 13.01
CA THR A 198 18.23 -35.56 12.08
C THR A 198 19.38 -36.30 12.76
#